data_AF-Q8R241-F1
#
_entry.id   AF-Q8R241-F1
#
_cell.length_a   1.000
_cell.length_b   1.000
_cell.length_c   1.000
_cell.angle_alpha   90.00
_cell.angle_beta   90.00
_cell.angle_gamma   90.00
#
_symmetry.space_group_name_H-M   'P 1'
#
loop_
_entity.id
_entity.type
_entity.pdbx_description
1 polymer ?
#
loop_
_entity_poly.entity_id
_entity_poly.type
_entity_poly.pdbx_seq_one_letter_code
_entity_poly.pdbx_strand_id
1 'polypeptide(L)'
;PLPPPRKTRAELMKAIDFEYYGYLDEDDGVIVPLEQEYEKKLRAELVEKWKAEREARLARGEKEEEEEEEEEINIYAVTEEESDEEGNQEKAGEDGQQKFIAHVPVPSQQEIEEALVRRKKMELLQKYASETLQAQSEEAKRLLGY
;
A
#
# COMPACT_ATOMS: atom_id res chain seq x y z
N PRO A 1 -21.27 52.97 33.94
CA PRO A 1 -20.41 53.24 32.76
C PRO A 1 -21.09 52.62 31.54
N LEU A 2 -21.09 53.29 30.38
CA LEU A 2 -21.64 52.70 29.16
C LEU A 2 -20.76 51.54 28.68
N PRO A 3 -21.35 50.45 28.15
CA PRO A 3 -20.55 49.36 27.59
C PRO A 3 -19.73 49.87 26.41
N PRO A 4 -18.48 49.40 26.23
CA PRO A 4 -17.64 49.82 25.14
C PRO A 4 -18.28 49.49 23.79
N PRO A 5 -18.09 50.35 22.77
CA PRO A 5 -18.64 50.11 21.44
C PRO A 5 -18.05 48.84 20.81
N ARG A 6 -18.88 48.11 20.07
CA ARG A 6 -18.45 46.91 19.32
C ARG A 6 -17.60 47.33 18.12
N LYS A 7 -16.59 46.53 17.80
CA LYS A 7 -15.80 46.72 16.58
C LYS A 7 -16.69 46.64 15.35
N THR A 8 -16.39 47.48 14.36
CA THR A 8 -17.09 47.43 13.06
C THR A 8 -16.60 46.24 12.22
N ARG A 9 -17.39 45.78 11.24
CA ARG A 9 -16.96 44.71 10.32
C ARG A 9 -15.65 45.08 9.61
N ALA A 10 -15.50 46.34 9.19
CA ALA A 10 -14.27 46.82 8.56
C ALA A 10 -13.06 46.74 9.48
N GLU A 11 -13.23 46.97 10.79
CA GLU A 11 -12.17 46.78 11.79
C GLU A 11 -11.85 45.31 12.04
N LEU A 12 -12.85 44.43 11.99
CA LEU A 12 -12.65 42.97 12.09
C LEU A 12 -11.89 42.42 10.89
N MET A 13 -12.25 42.83 9.67
CA MET A 13 -11.61 42.34 8.44
C MET A 13 -10.12 42.74 8.34
N LYS A 14 -9.71 43.82 9.01
CA LYS A 14 -8.28 44.23 9.07
C LYS A 14 -7.40 43.29 9.88
N ALA A 15 -7.99 42.50 10.76
CA ALA A 15 -7.29 41.52 11.59
C ALA A 15 -7.30 40.11 10.97
N ILE A 16 -7.86 39.96 9.76
CA ILE A 16 -7.82 38.71 9.01
C ILE A 16 -6.61 38.78 8.08
N ASP A 17 -5.59 38.00 8.41
CA ASP A 17 -4.37 37.83 7.63
C ASP A 17 -4.29 36.41 7.05
N PHE A 18 -3.16 36.05 6.46
CA PHE A 18 -2.92 34.70 5.94
C PHE A 18 -2.84 33.66 7.07
N GLU A 19 -2.40 34.05 8.28
CA GLU A 19 -2.33 33.19 9.47
C GLU A 19 -3.73 32.74 9.90
N TYR A 20 -4.74 33.60 9.78
CA TYR A 20 -6.14 33.21 10.02
C TYR A 20 -6.61 32.03 9.15
N TYR A 21 -6.02 31.86 7.96
CA TYR A 21 -6.30 30.77 7.05
C TYR A 21 -5.30 29.60 7.17
N GLY A 22 -4.47 29.58 8.22
CA GLY A 22 -3.55 28.49 8.51
C GLY A 22 -2.40 28.36 7.52
N TYR A 23 -2.07 29.42 6.76
CA TYR A 23 -1.00 29.36 5.74
C TYR A 23 0.39 29.04 6.31
N LEU A 24 0.59 29.14 7.63
CA LEU A 24 1.86 28.90 8.31
C LEU A 24 1.83 27.71 9.28
N ASP A 25 0.68 27.05 9.47
CA ASP A 25 0.52 25.94 10.42
C ASP A 25 1.40 24.73 10.03
N GLU A 26 1.68 24.57 8.73
CA GLU A 26 2.57 23.53 8.20
C GLU A 26 4.06 23.92 8.33
N ASP A 27 4.38 25.22 8.35
CA ASP A 27 5.75 25.75 8.27
C ASP A 27 6.41 25.96 9.65
N ASP A 28 5.64 26.14 10.72
CA ASP A 28 6.17 26.34 12.07
C ASP A 28 6.68 25.05 12.73
N GLY A 29 6.37 23.90 12.13
CA GLY A 29 6.78 22.58 12.59
C GLY A 29 6.09 22.10 13.86
N VAL A 30 5.01 22.75 14.31
CA VAL A 30 4.24 22.36 15.50
C VAL A 30 3.27 21.23 15.20
N ILE A 31 2.64 21.24 14.02
CA ILE A 31 1.60 20.26 13.66
C ILE A 31 2.16 18.85 13.52
N VAL A 32 3.29 18.68 12.83
CA VAL A 32 3.86 17.36 12.50
C VAL A 32 4.20 16.50 13.73
N PRO A 33 4.88 17.00 14.79
CA PRO A 33 5.12 16.23 16.00
C PRO A 33 3.83 15.81 16.71
N LEU A 34 2.82 16.69 16.75
CA LEU A 34 1.53 16.40 17.37
C LEU A 34 0.81 15.28 16.63
N GLU A 35 0.75 15.37 15.30
CA GLU A 35 0.16 14.33 14.46
C GLU A 35 0.84 12.97 14.66
N GLN A 36 2.17 12.94 14.71
CA GLN A 36 2.91 11.70 14.97
C GLN A 36 2.58 11.08 16.34
N GLU A 37 2.40 11.89 17.38
CA GLU A 37 1.97 11.38 18.69
C GLU A 37 0.55 10.83 18.66
N TYR A 38 -0.37 11.52 17.98
CA TYR A 38 -1.74 11.06 17.81
C TYR A 38 -1.81 9.78 16.99
N GLU A 39 -1.07 9.70 15.89
CA GLU A 39 -0.99 8.53 15.03
C GLU A 39 -0.47 7.31 15.81
N LYS A 40 0.59 7.48 16.61
CA LYS A 40 1.11 6.41 17.47
C LYS A 40 0.05 5.90 18.45
N LYS A 41 -0.72 6.79 19.07
CA LYS A 41 -1.80 6.41 20.00
C LYS A 41 -2.91 5.65 19.27
N LEU A 42 -3.39 6.18 18.15
CA LEU A 42 -4.43 5.56 17.32
C LEU A 42 -4.01 4.17 16.81
N ARG A 43 -2.77 4.04 16.31
CA ARG A 43 -2.21 2.75 15.88
C ARG A 43 -2.17 1.75 17.04
N ALA A 44 -1.71 2.18 18.21
CA ALA A 44 -1.67 1.31 19.39
C ALA A 44 -3.07 0.86 19.80
N GLU A 45 -4.04 1.77 19.86
CA GLU A 45 -5.44 1.44 20.18
C GLU A 45 -6.06 0.48 19.16
N LEU A 46 -5.79 0.68 17.87
CA LEU A 46 -6.29 -0.18 16.81
C LEU A 46 -5.69 -1.58 16.88
N VAL A 47 -4.37 -1.67 17.14
CA VAL A 47 -3.67 -2.94 17.34
C VAL A 47 -4.22 -3.68 18.55
N GLU A 48 -4.46 -2.99 19.67
CA GLU A 48 -5.03 -3.63 20.86
C GLU A 48 -6.47 -4.10 20.62
N LYS A 49 -7.30 -3.31 19.92
CA LYS A 49 -8.64 -3.74 19.50
C LYS A 49 -8.58 -4.99 18.62
N TRP A 50 -7.71 -4.99 17.60
CA TRP A 50 -7.52 -6.13 16.70
C TRP A 50 -7.04 -7.38 17.45
N LYS A 51 -6.10 -7.25 18.38
CA LYS A 51 -5.66 -8.36 19.23
C LYS A 51 -6.80 -8.90 20.09
N ALA A 52 -7.57 -8.02 20.73
CA ALA A 52 -8.70 -8.42 21.56
C ALA A 52 -9.79 -9.11 20.74
N GLU A 53 -10.08 -8.63 19.53
CA GLU A 53 -11.00 -9.25 18.60
C GLU A 53 -10.50 -10.63 18.14
N ARG A 54 -9.21 -10.74 17.79
CA ARG A 54 -8.60 -12.04 17.46
C ARG A 54 -8.65 -13.03 18.62
N GLU A 55 -8.35 -12.59 19.83
CA GLU A 55 -8.44 -13.43 21.03
C GLU A 55 -9.89 -13.85 21.29
N ALA A 56 -10.86 -12.96 21.11
CA ALA A 56 -12.28 -13.29 21.24
C ALA A 56 -12.76 -14.28 20.16
N ARG A 57 -12.30 -14.12 18.92
CA ARG A 57 -12.55 -15.04 17.79
C ARG A 57 -11.99 -16.43 18.10
N LEU A 58 -10.74 -16.49 18.58
CA LEU A 58 -10.09 -17.73 18.99
C LEU A 58 -10.81 -18.39 20.18
N ALA A 59 -11.22 -17.61 21.18
CA ALA A 59 -11.97 -18.10 22.34
C ALA A 59 -13.38 -18.62 21.97
N ARG A 60 -13.99 -18.05 20.92
CA ARG A 60 -15.25 -18.53 20.34
C ARG A 60 -15.09 -19.84 19.56
N GLY A 61 -13.86 -20.28 19.32
CA GLY A 61 -13.56 -21.52 18.61
C GLY A 61 -13.79 -21.42 17.10
N GLU A 62 -13.88 -20.20 16.56
CA GLU A 62 -13.71 -19.98 15.12
C GLU A 62 -12.25 -20.31 14.83
N LYS A 63 -12.01 -21.46 14.18
CA LYS A 63 -10.66 -21.80 13.70
C LYS A 63 -10.18 -20.62 12.87
N GLU A 64 -8.93 -20.26 13.08
CA GLU A 64 -8.11 -19.64 12.04
C GLU A 64 -8.00 -20.67 10.91
N GLU A 65 -9.09 -20.92 10.18
CA GLU A 65 -8.94 -21.32 8.80
C GLU A 65 -8.16 -20.18 8.18
N GLU A 66 -6.97 -20.55 7.72
CA GLU A 66 -6.02 -19.73 7.00
C GLU A 66 -6.75 -18.65 6.18
N GLU A 67 -6.83 -17.43 6.73
CA GLU A 67 -6.92 -16.20 5.92
C GLU A 67 -5.64 -16.02 5.05
N GLU A 68 -4.75 -17.02 4.99
CA GLU A 68 -3.77 -17.17 3.91
C GLU A 68 -4.41 -17.74 2.62
N GLU A 69 -5.56 -18.43 2.67
CA GLU A 69 -6.27 -18.94 1.47
C GLU A 69 -7.40 -18.02 0.97
N GLU A 70 -8.04 -17.21 1.83
CA GLU A 70 -9.19 -16.35 1.43
C GLU A 70 -8.81 -14.92 0.98
N GLU A 71 -7.54 -14.53 1.10
CA GLU A 71 -7.01 -13.31 0.47
C GLU A 71 -5.92 -13.62 -0.59
N GLU A 72 -6.13 -14.65 -1.42
CA GLU A 72 -5.84 -14.43 -2.84
C GLU A 72 -6.87 -13.40 -3.36
N ILE A 73 -6.73 -12.14 -2.93
CA ILE A 73 -7.37 -11.01 -3.60
C ILE A 73 -6.90 -11.13 -5.03
N ASN A 74 -7.79 -11.59 -5.90
CA ASN A 74 -7.48 -11.75 -7.29
C ASN A 74 -7.29 -10.34 -7.84
N ILE A 75 -6.04 -9.87 -7.86
CA ILE A 75 -5.66 -8.54 -8.35
C ILE A 75 -6.04 -8.32 -9.83
N TYR A 76 -6.44 -9.38 -10.54
CA TYR A 76 -6.97 -9.34 -11.90
C TYR A 76 -8.50 -9.36 -11.97
N ALA A 77 -9.20 -9.45 -10.83
CA ALA A 77 -10.64 -9.33 -10.78
C ALA A 77 -11.02 -7.87 -11.02
N VAL A 78 -11.23 -7.54 -12.30
CA VAL A 78 -11.90 -6.29 -12.68
C VAL A 78 -13.33 -6.38 -12.17
N THR A 79 -13.63 -5.68 -11.08
CA THR A 79 -15.01 -5.48 -10.65
C THR A 79 -15.69 -4.55 -11.66
N GLU A 80 -16.95 -4.83 -12.00
CA GLU A 80 -17.71 -4.06 -13.00
C GLU A 80 -17.87 -2.57 -12.63
N GLU A 81 -17.58 -2.20 -11.37
CA GLU A 81 -17.55 -0.82 -10.88
C GLU A 81 -16.26 -0.04 -11.24
N GLU A 82 -15.15 -0.70 -11.56
CA GLU A 82 -13.87 -0.02 -11.91
C GLU A 82 -13.63 0.09 -13.42
N SER A 83 -14.56 -0.36 -14.26
CA SER A 83 -14.56 -0.04 -15.69
C SER A 83 -15.01 1.41 -15.90
N ASP A 84 -14.24 2.36 -15.38
CA ASP A 84 -14.41 3.78 -15.64
C ASP A 84 -14.14 4.01 -17.12
N GLU A 85 -15.22 4.19 -17.86
CA GLU A 85 -15.27 4.56 -19.27
C GLU A 85 -14.82 6.03 -19.43
N GLU A 86 -13.71 6.46 -18.81
CA GLU A 86 -13.04 7.72 -19.14
C GLU A 86 -12.10 7.52 -20.33
N GLY A 87 -12.69 7.12 -21.45
CA GLY A 87 -12.20 7.51 -22.76
C GLY A 87 -12.31 9.02 -22.89
N ASN A 88 -11.38 9.74 -22.26
CA ASN A 88 -11.23 11.19 -22.35
C ASN A 88 -11.00 11.56 -23.83
N GLN A 89 -12.09 11.87 -24.53
CA GLN A 89 -12.07 12.63 -25.78
C GLN A 89 -11.48 14.00 -25.44
N GLU A 90 -10.14 14.08 -25.50
CA GLU A 90 -9.42 15.33 -25.37
C GLU A 90 -9.89 16.29 -26.46
N LYS A 91 -10.68 17.27 -26.02
CA LYS A 91 -10.90 18.51 -26.74
C LYS A 91 -9.55 19.11 -27.09
N ALA A 92 -9.40 19.43 -28.37
CA ALA A 92 -8.39 20.34 -28.87
C ALA A 92 -8.28 21.59 -27.97
N GLY A 93 -7.21 21.62 -27.18
CA GLY A 93 -6.79 22.74 -26.37
C GLY A 93 -5.36 23.09 -26.77
N GLU A 94 -5.27 24.20 -27.49
CA GLU A 94 -4.07 24.75 -28.13
C GLU A 94 -3.14 25.35 -27.08
N ASP A 95 -2.25 24.54 -26.48
CA ASP A 95 -1.10 25.04 -25.72
C ASP A 95 0.10 24.10 -25.91
N GLY A 96 1.03 24.54 -26.76
CA GLY A 96 2.17 23.78 -27.28
C GLY A 96 3.30 23.51 -26.30
N GLN A 97 3.02 22.88 -25.16
CA GLN A 97 4.05 22.19 -24.37
C GLN A 97 3.90 20.69 -24.61
N GLN A 98 4.73 20.15 -25.52
CA GLN A 98 4.87 18.70 -25.69
C GLN A 98 5.34 18.12 -24.35
N LYS A 99 4.43 17.50 -23.59
CA LYS A 99 4.78 16.72 -22.41
C LYS A 99 5.68 15.59 -22.90
N PHE A 100 6.97 15.64 -22.56
CA PHE A 100 7.91 14.57 -22.85
C PHE A 100 7.54 13.36 -21.99
N ILE A 101 6.85 12.39 -22.59
CA ILE A 101 6.58 11.10 -21.98
C ILE A 101 7.74 10.18 -22.37
N ALA A 102 8.62 9.87 -21.42
CA ALA A 102 9.63 8.84 -21.59
C ALA A 102 8.95 7.48 -21.50
N HIS A 103 8.67 6.86 -22.65
CA HIS A 103 8.10 5.51 -22.68
C HIS A 103 9.16 4.49 -22.24
N VAL A 104 9.13 4.12 -20.97
CA VAL A 104 9.93 3.00 -20.45
C VAL A 104 9.28 1.71 -20.95
N PRO A 105 10.02 0.78 -21.58
CA PRO A 105 9.50 -0.53 -21.93
C PRO A 105 9.15 -1.30 -20.66
N VAL A 106 7.85 -1.38 -20.34
CA VAL A 106 7.34 -2.21 -19.24
C VAL A 106 6.88 -3.54 -19.85
N PRO A 107 7.32 -4.70 -19.33
CA PRO A 107 6.82 -5.99 -19.78
C PRO A 107 5.31 -6.09 -19.65
N SER A 108 4.68 -6.76 -20.60
CA SER A 108 3.28 -7.10 -20.53
C SER A 108 3.01 -8.09 -19.40
N GLN A 109 1.75 -8.13 -18.98
CA GLN A 109 1.27 -9.04 -17.94
C GLN A 109 1.62 -10.52 -18.23
N GLN A 110 1.43 -10.95 -19.49
CA GLN A 110 1.75 -12.31 -19.92
C GLN A 110 3.26 -12.61 -19.82
N GLU A 111 4.12 -11.65 -20.19
CA GLU A 111 5.58 -11.82 -20.10
C GLU A 111 6.03 -11.96 -18.63
N ILE A 112 5.38 -11.25 -17.71
CA ILE A 112 5.65 -11.35 -16.27
C ILE A 112 5.26 -12.73 -15.76
N GLU A 113 4.06 -13.21 -16.09
CA GLU A 113 3.57 -14.53 -15.69
C GLU A 113 4.48 -15.65 -16.21
N GLU A 114 4.84 -15.62 -17.49
CA GLU A 114 5.75 -16.61 -18.07
C GLU A 114 7.13 -16.59 -17.40
N ALA A 115 7.65 -15.41 -17.09
CA ALA A 115 8.92 -15.25 -16.38
C ALA A 115 8.86 -15.83 -14.97
N LEU A 116 7.77 -15.58 -14.23
CA LEU A 116 7.54 -16.11 -12.89
C LEU A 116 7.44 -17.65 -12.91
N VAL A 117 6.64 -18.20 -13.82
CA VAL A 117 6.50 -19.65 -14.00
C VAL A 117 7.84 -20.29 -14.36
N ARG A 118 8.60 -19.69 -15.30
CA ARG A 118 9.92 -20.18 -15.68
C ARG A 118 10.90 -20.16 -14.51
N ARG A 119 10.91 -19.07 -13.71
CA ARG A 119 11.76 -18.97 -12.52
C ARG A 119 11.44 -20.07 -11.52
N LYS A 120 10.16 -20.28 -11.22
CA LYS A 120 9.71 -21.33 -10.30
C LYS A 120 10.06 -22.73 -10.80
N LYS A 121 9.89 -23.01 -12.10
CA LYS A 121 10.31 -24.29 -12.70
C LYS A 121 11.82 -24.54 -12.52
N MET A 122 12.66 -23.53 -12.75
CA MET A 122 14.11 -23.67 -12.57
C MET A 122 14.50 -23.84 -11.11
N GLU A 123 13.88 -23.09 -10.19
CA GLU A 123 14.09 -23.21 -8.75
C GLU A 123 13.74 -24.63 -8.24
N LEU A 124 12.61 -25.16 -8.70
CA LEU A 124 12.15 -26.51 -8.39
C LEU A 124 13.13 -27.56 -8.93
N LEU A 125 13.52 -27.44 -10.20
CA LEU A 125 14.50 -28.31 -10.82
C LEU A 125 15.84 -28.27 -10.08
N GLN A 126 16.31 -27.10 -9.67
CA GLN A 126 17.57 -26.98 -8.92
C GLN A 126 17.48 -27.68 -7.57
N LYS A 127 16.37 -27.51 -6.84
CA LYS A 127 16.14 -28.14 -5.54
C LYS A 127 16.17 -29.67 -5.64
N TYR A 128 15.40 -30.23 -6.58
CA TYR A 128 15.29 -31.68 -6.73
C TYR A 128 16.43 -32.32 -7.52
N ALA A 129 17.07 -31.61 -8.45
CA ALA A 129 18.29 -32.09 -9.11
C ALA A 129 19.44 -32.17 -8.10
N SER A 130 19.55 -31.20 -7.18
CA SER A 130 20.53 -31.27 -6.09
C SER A 130 20.23 -32.46 -5.17
N GLU A 131 18.98 -32.63 -4.76
CA GLU A 131 18.57 -33.71 -3.84
C GLU A 131 18.73 -35.10 -4.47
N THR A 132 18.31 -35.28 -5.73
CA THR A 132 18.47 -36.55 -6.45
C THR A 132 19.95 -36.88 -6.72
N LEU A 133 20.77 -35.88 -7.08
CA LEU A 133 22.21 -36.08 -7.28
C LEU A 133 22.92 -36.41 -5.96
N GLN A 134 22.51 -35.77 -4.86
CA GLN A 134 23.00 -36.10 -3.51
C GLN A 134 22.61 -37.52 -3.13
N ALA A 135 21.34 -37.92 -3.32
CA ALA A 135 20.87 -39.27 -3.04
C ALA A 135 21.62 -40.35 -3.86
N GLN A 136 21.83 -40.10 -5.15
CA GLN A 136 22.63 -41.01 -6.01
C GLN A 136 24.08 -41.11 -5.55
N SER A 137 24.68 -39.99 -5.10
CA SER A 137 26.05 -40.00 -4.58
C SER A 137 26.19 -40.80 -3.28
N GLU A 138 25.19 -40.72 -2.40
CA GLU A 138 25.14 -41.48 -1.16
C GLU A 138 24.93 -42.97 -1.42
N GLU A 139 24.03 -43.33 -2.33
CA GLU A 139 23.80 -44.70 -2.76
C GLU A 139 25.06 -45.32 -3.40
N ALA A 140 25.72 -44.57 -4.30
CA ALA A 140 26.96 -45.00 -4.91
C ALA A 140 28.07 -45.21 -3.88
N LYS A 141 28.20 -44.33 -2.87
CA LYS A 141 29.14 -44.53 -1.74
C LYS A 141 28.85 -45.81 -0.98
N ARG A 142 27.59 -46.07 -0.64
CA ARG A 142 27.17 -47.29 0.07
C ARG A 142 27.49 -48.55 -0.74
N LEU A 143 27.27 -48.54 -2.05
CA LEU A 143 27.62 -49.66 -2.94
C LEU A 143 29.13 -49.87 -3.05
N LEU A 144 29.91 -48.79 -3.04
CA LEU A 144 31.37 -48.83 -3.12
C LEU A 144 32.03 -49.13 -1.76
N GLY A 145 31.25 -49.24 -0.68
CA GLY A 145 31.71 -49.63 0.65
C GLY A 145 32.47 -48.55 1.42
N TYR A 146 32.26 -47.27 1.07
CA TYR A 146 32.76 -46.11 1.84
C TYR A 146 31.74 -45.61 2.86
#